data_AF-A0A917ZQS4-F1
#
_entry.id   AF-A0A917ZQS4-F1
#
_cell.length_a   1.000
_cell.length_b   1.000
_cell.length_c   1.000
_cell.angle_alpha   90.00
_cell.angle_beta   90.00
_cell.angle_gamma   90.00
#
_symmetry.space_group_name_H-M   'P 1'
#
loop_
_entity.id
_entity.type
_entity.pdbx_description
1 polymer ?
#
loop_
_entity_poly.entity_id
_entity_poly.type
_entity_poly.pdbx_seq_one_letter_code
_entity_poly.pdbx_strand_id
1 'polypeptide(L)' 'MSMVTLRKYLENSGESRSRFYDLREQGEYLEGVHYHYDKRGKVWIDDEAMAAWVRGEKPKRSRRVA' A
#
# COMPACT_ATOMS: atom_id res chain seq x y z
N MET A 1 8.34 8.50 3.97
CA MET A 1 7.33 8.43 2.90
C MET A 1 7.98 8.16 1.55
N SER A 2 8.47 6.94 1.36
CA SER A 2 8.94 6.44 0.07
C SER A 2 7.73 6.04 -0.77
N MET A 3 7.27 6.93 -1.65
CA MET A 3 6.19 6.61 -2.60
C MET A 3 6.78 6.06 -3.90
N VAL A 4 6.36 4.86 -4.25
CA VAL A 4 6.79 4.18 -5.48
C VAL A 4 5.57 3.80 -6.32
N THR A 5 5.72 3.79 -7.63
CA THR A 5 4.65 3.31 -8.51
C THR A 5 4.41 1.82 -8.28
N LEU A 6 3.18 1.33 -8.48
CA LEU A 6 2.86 -0.10 -8.38
C LEU A 6 3.86 -0.99 -9.13
N ARG A 7 4.25 -0.62 -10.36
CA ARG A 7 5.24 -1.38 -11.14
C ARG A 7 6.56 -1.56 -10.37
N LYS A 8 7.11 -0.47 -9.85
CA LYS A 8 8.38 -0.47 -9.10
C LYS A 8 8.24 -1.22 -7.77
N TYR A 9 7.09 -1.13 -7.10
CA TYR A 9 6.81 -1.91 -5.90
C TYR A 9 6.86 -3.42 -6.19
N LEU A 10 6.21 -3.88 -7.27
CA LEU A 10 6.21 -5.29 -7.66
C LEU A 10 7.63 -5.76 -8.05
N GLU A 11 8.38 -4.92 -8.76
CA GLU A 11 9.79 -5.19 -9.10
C GLU A 11 10.68 -5.32 -7.84
N ASN A 12 10.46 -4.48 -6.82
CA ASN A 12 11.25 -4.48 -5.58
C ASN A 12 10.87 -5.61 -4.62
N SER A 13 9.57 -5.87 -4.46
CA SER A 13 9.03 -6.86 -3.50
C SER A 13 9.07 -8.28 -4.04
N GLY A 14 9.13 -8.44 -5.37
CA GLY A 14 8.91 -9.72 -6.04
C GLY A 14 7.45 -10.20 -5.98
N GLU A 15 6.52 -9.37 -5.48
CA GLU A 15 5.11 -9.70 -5.41
C GLU A 15 4.48 -9.71 -6.80
N SER A 16 3.52 -10.62 -7.02
CA SER A 16 2.78 -10.66 -8.27
C SER A 16 1.66 -9.61 -8.27
N ARG A 17 1.38 -9.07 -9.46
CA ARG A 17 0.31 -8.11 -9.65
C ARG A 17 -1.04 -8.67 -9.19
N SER A 18 -1.33 -9.94 -9.45
CA SER A 18 -2.58 -10.59 -9.01
C SER A 18 -2.68 -10.60 -7.49
N ARG A 19 -1.62 -11.00 -6.78
CA ARG A 19 -1.62 -11.03 -5.32
C ARG A 19 -1.88 -9.66 -4.71
N PHE A 20 -1.30 -8.61 -5.28
CA PHE A 20 -1.60 -7.24 -4.86
C PHE A 20 -3.09 -6.90 -4.96
N TYR A 21 -3.74 -7.25 -6.07
CA TYR A 21 -5.18 -7.01 -6.24
C TYR A 21 -6.04 -7.90 -5.34
N ASP A 22 -5.66 -9.15 -5.14
CA ASP A 22 -6.34 -10.07 -4.21
C ASP A 22 -6.30 -9.51 -2.78
N LEU A 23 -5.15 -9.06 -2.30
CA LEU A 23 -4.99 -8.45 -0.97
C LEU A 23 -5.76 -7.14 -0.84
N ARG A 24 -5.82 -6.35 -1.91
CA ARG A 24 -6.67 -5.16 -1.96
C ARG A 24 -8.16 -5.52 -1.87
N GLU A 25 -8.62 -6.52 -2.62
CA GLU A 25 -10.01 -6.96 -2.61
C GLU A 25 -10.42 -7.60 -1.28
N GLN A 26 -9.46 -8.26 -0.60
CA GLN A 26 -9.63 -8.77 0.76
C GLN A 26 -9.64 -7.67 1.84
N GLY A 27 -9.29 -6.44 1.48
CA GLY A 27 -9.24 -5.31 2.41
C GLY A 27 -7.98 -5.23 3.27
N GLU A 28 -6.95 -6.03 2.96
CA GLU A 28 -5.63 -5.97 3.61
C GLU A 28 -4.86 -4.73 3.15
N TYR A 29 -4.93 -4.42 1.84
CA TYR A 29 -4.39 -3.19 1.30
C TYR A 29 -5.43 -2.08 1.32
N LEU A 30 -5.15 -1.02 2.10
CA LEU A 30 -6.07 0.08 2.33
C LEU A 30 -5.68 1.31 1.50
N GLU A 31 -6.65 1.86 0.77
CA GLU A 31 -6.49 3.14 0.08
C GLU A 31 -6.27 4.28 1.08
N GLY A 32 -5.30 5.15 0.81
CA GLY A 32 -4.85 6.23 1.69
C GLY A 32 -3.88 5.79 2.79
N VAL A 33 -3.59 4.49 2.91
CA VAL A 33 -2.59 3.95 3.86
C VAL A 33 -1.48 3.21 3.12
N HIS A 34 -1.82 2.13 2.41
CA HIS A 34 -0.86 1.29 1.69
C HIS A 34 -0.70 1.76 0.24
N TYR A 35 -1.76 2.28 -0.37
CA TYR A 35 -1.72 2.79 -1.73
C TYR A 35 -2.63 4.00 -1.93
N HIS A 36 -2.43 4.73 -3.02
CA HIS A 36 -3.29 5.82 -3.47
C HIS A 36 -3.33 5.88 -5.00
N TYR A 37 -4.41 6.46 -5.52
CA TYR A 37 -4.54 6.79 -6.93
C TYR A 37 -4.14 8.24 -7.18
N ASP A 38 -3.39 8.49 -8.26
CA ASP A 38 -3.24 9.84 -8.77
C ASP A 38 -4.45 10.28 -9.61
N LYS A 39 -4.46 11.56 -10.00
CA LYS A 39 -5.53 12.15 -10.84
C LYS A 39 -5.67 11.48 -12.23
N ARG A 40 -4.70 10.66 -12.64
CA ARG A 40 -4.67 9.92 -13.91
C ARG A 40 -4.98 8.44 -13.73
N GLY A 41 -5.35 8.00 -12.52
CA GLY A 41 -5.65 6.61 -12.20
C GLY A 41 -4.41 5.72 -12.01
N LYS A 42 -3.21 6.31 -11.90
CA LYS A 42 -2.00 5.54 -11.60
C LYS A 42 -1.95 5.20 -10.12
N VAL A 43 -1.61 3.95 -9.84
CA VAL A 43 -1.43 3.45 -8.47
C VAL A 43 -0.03 3.76 -7.98
N TRP A 44 0.02 4.39 -6.81
CA TRP A 44 1.22 4.68 -6.05
C TRP A 44 1.13 3.99 -4.69
N ILE A 45 2.22 3.37 -4.28
CA ILE A 45 2.35 2.54 -3.09
C ILE A 45 3.24 3.26 -2.10
N ASP A 46 2.85 3.26 -0.83
CA ASP A 46 3.71 3.69 0.26
C ASP A 46 4.53 2.48 0.76
N ASP A 47 5.82 2.48 0.44
CA ASP A 47 6.72 1.37 0.74
C ASP A 47 6.95 1.20 2.25
N GLU A 48 6.91 2.29 3.02
CA GLU A 48 7.04 2.23 4.48
C GLU A 48 5.80 1.61 5.12
N ALA A 49 4.60 1.99 4.64
CA ALA A 49 3.35 1.42 5.13
C ALA A 49 3.23 -0.07 4.78
N MET A 50 3.65 -0.45 3.58
CA MET A 50 3.73 -1.86 3.17
C MET A 50 4.71 -2.66 4.03
N ALA A 51 5.90 -2.13 4.27
CA ALA A 51 6.88 -2.79 5.13
C ALA A 51 6.41 -2.92 6.59
N ALA A 52 5.63 -1.96 7.08
CA ALA A 52 4.97 -2.03 8.39
C ALA A 52 3.90 -3.14 8.42
N TRP A 53 3.05 -3.23 7.38
CA TRP A 53 2.05 -4.28 7.26
C TRP A 53 2.69 -5.68 7.23
N VAL A 54 3.77 -5.88 6.47
CA VAL A 54 4.52 -7.16 6.42
C VAL A 54 5.09 -7.53 7.79
N ARG A 55 5.51 -6.54 8.59
CA ARG A 55 5.95 -6.75 9.98
C ARG A 55 4.80 -7.03 10.96
N GLY A 56 3.56 -7.01 10.51
CA GLY A 56 2.37 -7.15 11.35
C GLY A 56 2.08 -5.91 12.20
N GLU A 57 2.72 -4.78 11.90
CA GLU A 57 2.42 -3.51 12.54
C GLU A 57 1.08 -3.02 12.01
N LYS A 58 0.06 -2.99 12.88
CA LYS A 58 -1.23 -2.42 12.50
C LYS A 58 -1.01 -0.96 12.10
N PRO A 59 -1.60 -0.49 10.98
CA PRO A 59 -1.51 0.90 10.61
C PRO A 59 -1.99 1.72 11.80
N LYS A 60 -1.09 2.58 12.32
CA LYS A 60 -1.40 3.46 13.44
C LYS A 60 -2.55 4.35 12.96
N ARG A 61 -3.79 3.97 13.27
CA ARG A 61 -4.94 4.88 13.17
C ARG A 61 -4.54 6.09 13.99
N SER A 62 -4.13 7.16 13.31
CA SER A 62 -4.00 8.45 13.95
C SER A 62 -5.39 8.76 14.49
N ARG A 63 -5.57 8.59 15.80
CA ARG A 63 -6.70 9.22 16.49
C ARG A 63 -6.46 10.71 16.26
N ARG A 64 -7.16 11.30 15.29
CA ARG A 64 -7.55 12.69 15.42
C ARG A 64 -8.45 12.72 16.66
N VAL A 65 -7.81 13.01 17.79
CA VAL A 65 -8.49 13.43 19.01
C VAL A 65 -9.09 14.78 18.63
N ALA A 66 -10.42 14.81 18.53
CA ALA A 66 -11.21 16.03 18.44
C ALA A 66 -11.16 16.77 19.78
#